data_AF-A0A9P3AYY8-F1
#
_entry.id   AF-A0A9P3AYY8-F1
#
_cell.length_a   1.000
_cell.length_b   1.000
_cell.length_c   1.000
_cell.angle_alpha   90.00
_cell.angle_beta   90.00
_cell.angle_gamma   90.00
#
_symmetry.space_group_name_H-M   'P 1'
#
loop_
_entity.id
_entity.type
_entity.pdbx_description
1 polymer ?
#
loop_
_entity_poly.entity_id
_entity_poly.type
_entity_poly.pdbx_seq_one_letter_code
_entity_poly.pdbx_strand_id
1 'polypeptide(L)'
;MDQRITRQFAPPLLVGDGSVWQFQCVEFPAVYSRKKECLNITQRRIYPDQPERSSYTVLPFNIEPGSFFNTPPYASIASPSGTWLMGPSIYLIRPDGKVIDGPRDRVSGHSINAVALADGSVMKFERYSNQVIVARIWLDNDGFIRSESLPPVPNSSQMYGLNAVHIGGGQVLVVTGGIYPRLTLLYDPAAKDWLTLPGMLMPRARPALIRLPDGRIWATGGEGRIFQGGSPREHGPALSVSTTSEFWDPEQRVWQRGPDLPVPMQDHQAIWVADEATVLLGTGLFPVLLAWKPGDKAVRIAAQMGIERRSGALVPLPGRRVGVVSGITARLGTDEAWGRRSPGASVMTWTAAPASSRSGTWQIVKEGGLAVRGNRLLAVGGMLGHHHTGSVEHEVSRLAELWQGASAQTVSLPALPFDTRKAEVAWVGEQHALIHTADSLALLDLNTQDYRLLDPTALAHVVDNPYFKVDNARLVGADSQRAWFVDDNATVYWLDVDSGQITKGPRLQRQRQNFIGRVLADGRVIIAGGTVESEIVARRPANCLDCAPSYSGWGPYLAARRHDIYDPVRNDWHSSAPARAAGGKFAILASGQVVKVGP
;
A
#
# COMPACT_ATOMS: atom_id res chain seq x y z
N MET A 1 -9.46 40.97 -3.15
CA MET A 1 -8.33 40.02 -3.12
C MET A 1 -8.47 39.09 -4.31
N ASP A 2 -7.59 39.23 -5.31
CA ASP A 2 -7.59 38.48 -6.57
C ASP A 2 -7.06 37.04 -6.34
N GLN A 3 -7.92 36.13 -5.84
CA GLN A 3 -7.54 34.73 -5.65
C GLN A 3 -7.63 33.96 -6.97
N ARG A 4 -6.67 34.19 -7.87
CA ARG A 4 -6.51 33.35 -9.07
C ARG A 4 -6.16 31.92 -8.65
N ILE A 5 -6.90 30.95 -9.16
CA ILE A 5 -6.65 29.52 -8.88
C ILE A 5 -5.93 28.93 -10.08
N THR A 6 -4.78 28.31 -9.86
CA THR A 6 -4.07 27.55 -10.90
C THR A 6 -4.44 26.08 -10.80
N ARG A 7 -4.97 25.49 -11.88
CA ARG A 7 -5.32 24.07 -11.97
C ARG A 7 -4.49 23.37 -13.02
N GLN A 8 -4.03 22.16 -12.72
CA GLN A 8 -3.34 21.33 -13.70
C GLN A 8 -4.35 20.57 -14.57
N PHE A 9 -4.24 20.67 -15.90
CA PHE A 9 -5.21 20.10 -16.85
C PHE A 9 -4.71 18.84 -17.59
N ALA A 10 -3.41 18.54 -17.50
CA ALA A 10 -2.81 17.29 -17.97
C ALA A 10 -1.81 16.76 -16.92
N PRO A 11 -1.59 15.44 -16.83
CA PRO A 11 -0.55 14.87 -15.95
C PRO A 11 0.82 15.55 -16.15
N PRO A 12 1.65 15.64 -15.10
CA PRO A 12 3.00 16.14 -15.25
C PRO A 12 3.81 15.15 -16.09
N LEU A 13 4.67 15.65 -16.97
CA LEU A 13 5.40 14.81 -17.90
C LEU A 13 6.92 14.94 -17.70
N LEU A 14 7.57 13.83 -17.39
CA LEU A 14 9.03 13.73 -17.40
C LEU A 14 9.57 13.86 -18.83
N VAL A 15 10.62 14.67 -18.96
CA VAL A 15 11.35 14.89 -20.21
C VAL A 15 12.73 14.25 -20.08
N GLY A 16 13.28 13.77 -21.19
CA GLY A 16 14.57 13.05 -21.23
C GLY A 16 15.79 13.85 -20.75
N ASP A 17 15.66 15.15 -20.52
CA ASP A 17 16.72 16.03 -20.00
C ASP A 17 16.65 16.22 -18.47
N GLY A 18 15.78 15.46 -17.77
CA GLY A 18 15.58 15.58 -16.33
C GLY A 18 14.65 16.73 -15.91
N SER A 19 14.06 17.44 -16.87
CA SER A 19 13.00 18.41 -16.59
C SER A 19 11.61 17.76 -16.56
N VAL A 20 10.65 18.45 -15.96
CA VAL A 20 9.24 18.08 -15.98
C VAL A 20 8.42 19.19 -16.58
N TRP A 21 7.60 18.84 -17.57
CA TRP A 21 6.56 19.74 -18.05
C TRP A 21 5.34 19.65 -17.15
N GLN A 22 4.88 20.83 -16.73
CA GLN A 22 3.65 21.01 -16.01
C GLN A 22 2.67 21.83 -16.86
N PHE A 23 1.45 21.33 -16.99
CA PHE A 23 0.41 21.91 -17.83
C PHE A 23 -0.69 22.49 -16.95
N GLN A 24 -0.74 23.82 -16.86
CA GLN A 24 -1.62 24.52 -15.94
C GLN A 24 -2.54 25.51 -16.62
N CYS A 25 -3.68 25.74 -15.99
CA CYS A 25 -4.72 26.67 -16.37
C CYS A 25 -4.95 27.66 -15.22
N VAL A 26 -4.98 28.95 -15.53
CA VAL A 26 -5.33 30.00 -14.57
C VAL A 26 -6.82 30.33 -14.67
N GLU A 27 -7.55 30.21 -13.56
CA GLU A 27 -9.00 30.45 -13.44
C GLU A 27 -9.31 31.64 -12.52
N PHE A 28 -10.41 32.38 -12.79
CA PHE A 28 -11.04 33.26 -11.81
C PHE A 28 -12.02 32.47 -10.91
N PRO A 29 -12.14 32.81 -9.61
CA PRO A 29 -13.20 32.29 -8.76
C PRO A 29 -14.52 32.97 -9.16
N ALA A 30 -15.21 32.45 -10.17
CA ALA A 30 -16.57 32.90 -10.46
C ALA A 30 -17.50 32.39 -9.36
N VAL A 31 -18.01 33.29 -8.53
CA VAL A 31 -18.84 32.99 -7.34
C VAL A 31 -20.19 32.34 -7.72
N TYR A 32 -20.60 32.36 -9.00
CA TYR A 32 -21.92 31.86 -9.43
C TYR A 32 -22.00 31.13 -10.80
N SER A 33 -20.89 30.85 -11.51
CA SER A 33 -20.96 30.08 -12.77
C SER A 33 -20.51 28.62 -12.59
N ARG A 34 -21.27 27.66 -13.13
CA ARG A 34 -20.85 26.25 -13.24
C ARG A 34 -19.77 26.03 -14.31
N LYS A 35 -19.49 27.03 -15.15
CA LYS A 35 -18.45 27.02 -16.18
C LYS A 35 -17.24 27.80 -15.65
N LYS A 36 -16.19 27.07 -15.27
CA LYS A 36 -14.87 27.65 -15.00
C LYS A 36 -14.15 27.75 -16.33
N GLU A 37 -13.87 28.97 -16.77
CA GLU A 37 -13.16 29.22 -18.02
C GLU A 37 -11.66 29.32 -17.77
N CYS A 38 -10.88 28.68 -18.64
CA CYS A 38 -9.43 28.78 -18.60
C CYS A 38 -8.98 30.07 -19.28
N LEU A 39 -8.35 30.97 -18.53
CA LEU A 39 -7.91 32.26 -19.08
C LEU A 39 -6.58 32.15 -19.80
N ASN A 40 -5.61 31.49 -19.15
CA ASN A 40 -4.27 31.30 -19.67
C ASN A 40 -3.85 29.86 -19.46
N ILE A 41 -3.43 29.25 -20.55
CA ILE A 41 -2.85 27.91 -20.58
C ILE A 41 -1.36 28.07 -20.58
N THR A 42 -0.74 27.39 -19.64
CA THR A 42 0.63 27.65 -19.27
C THR A 42 1.35 26.33 -19.21
N GLN A 43 2.51 26.33 -19.83
CA GLN A 43 3.46 25.27 -19.75
C GLN A 43 4.61 25.76 -18.89
N ARG A 44 4.85 25.07 -17.78
CA ARG A 44 6.00 25.33 -16.92
C ARG A 44 6.99 24.18 -17.08
N ARG A 45 8.23 24.49 -17.46
CA ARG A 45 9.33 23.54 -17.43
C ARG A 45 9.99 23.65 -16.08
N ILE A 46 10.02 22.56 -15.32
CA ILE A 46 10.60 22.54 -13.98
C ILE A 46 11.85 21.67 -14.01
N TYR A 47 12.98 22.21 -13.58
CA TYR A 47 14.20 21.45 -13.31
C TYR A 47 14.30 21.30 -11.79
N PRO A 48 13.99 20.12 -11.22
CA PRO A 48 13.89 19.96 -9.77
C PRO A 48 15.20 20.28 -9.04
N ASP A 49 16.35 20.02 -9.66
CA ASP A 49 17.68 20.24 -9.12
C ASP A 49 18.29 21.60 -9.50
N GLN A 50 17.70 22.32 -10.45
CA GLN A 50 18.14 23.63 -10.95
C GLN A 50 16.93 24.58 -11.07
N PRO A 51 16.28 24.95 -9.95
CA PRO A 51 15.02 25.69 -9.97
C PRO A 51 15.09 27.00 -10.79
N GLU A 52 16.26 27.65 -10.80
CA GLU A 52 16.57 28.86 -11.57
C GLU A 52 16.47 28.69 -13.09
N ARG A 53 16.66 27.47 -13.61
CA ARG A 53 16.46 27.15 -15.03
C ARG A 53 15.00 26.91 -15.40
N SER A 54 14.12 26.82 -14.40
CA SER A 54 12.70 26.55 -14.65
C SER A 54 12.08 27.72 -15.40
N SER A 55 11.49 27.42 -16.54
CA SER A 55 10.89 28.42 -17.42
C SER A 55 9.38 28.31 -17.41
N TYR A 56 8.75 29.42 -17.78
CA TYR A 56 7.31 29.54 -17.91
C TYR A 56 6.98 30.06 -19.30
N THR A 57 6.08 29.38 -19.98
CA THR A 57 5.66 29.73 -21.34
C THR A 57 4.14 29.67 -21.40
N VAL A 58 3.52 30.74 -21.89
CA VAL A 58 2.10 30.71 -22.24
C VAL A 58 1.97 29.97 -23.54
N LEU A 59 1.14 28.93 -23.56
CA LEU A 59 0.91 28.14 -24.76
C LEU A 59 -0.04 28.91 -25.70
N PRO A 60 0.24 28.95 -27.02
CA PRO A 60 -0.49 29.80 -27.96
C PRO A 60 -1.87 29.24 -28.37
N PHE A 61 -2.38 28.24 -27.65
CA PHE A 61 -3.62 27.55 -27.99
C PHE A 61 -4.60 27.58 -26.82
N ASN A 62 -5.88 27.44 -27.16
CA ASN A 62 -6.97 27.34 -26.20
C ASN A 62 -7.35 25.87 -25.99
N ILE A 63 -7.59 25.46 -24.75
CA ILE A 63 -8.28 24.21 -24.44
C ILE A 63 -9.76 24.53 -24.39
N GLU A 64 -10.58 23.67 -25.00
CA GLU A 64 -12.02 23.80 -24.81
C GLU A 64 -12.37 23.60 -23.33
N PRO A 65 -13.30 24.41 -22.78
CA PRO A 65 -13.77 24.24 -21.41
C PRO A 65 -14.56 22.94 -21.30
N GLY A 66 -13.83 21.85 -21.09
CA GLY A 66 -14.39 20.60 -20.58
C GLY A 66 -14.90 20.83 -19.16
N SER A 67 -15.90 20.07 -18.75
CA SER A 67 -16.31 20.06 -17.36
C SER A 67 -15.14 19.54 -16.52
N PHE A 68 -14.42 20.43 -15.83
CA PHE A 68 -13.28 20.11 -14.96
C PHE A 68 -13.75 19.34 -13.71
N PHE A 69 -14.34 18.16 -13.89
CA PHE A 69 -14.70 17.27 -12.81
C PHE A 69 -13.64 16.19 -12.70
N ASN A 70 -12.78 16.34 -11.69
CA ASN A 70 -11.91 15.34 -11.07
C ASN A 70 -10.82 14.67 -11.94
N THR A 71 -10.98 14.48 -13.26
CA THR A 71 -9.96 13.92 -14.17
C THR A 71 -9.36 14.99 -15.09
N PRO A 72 -8.05 14.90 -15.44
CA PRO A 72 -7.46 15.81 -16.42
C PRO A 72 -8.13 15.58 -17.80
N PRO A 73 -8.62 16.63 -18.48
CA PRO A 73 -9.21 16.48 -19.82
C PRO A 73 -8.20 16.12 -20.91
N TYR A 74 -6.91 16.13 -20.60
CA TYR A 74 -5.83 15.81 -21.52
C TYR A 74 -4.91 14.74 -20.92
N ALA A 75 -4.52 13.76 -21.73
CA ALA A 75 -3.34 12.95 -21.48
C ALA A 75 -2.09 13.71 -21.97
N SER A 76 -0.96 13.50 -21.29
CA SER A 76 0.35 14.01 -21.70
C SER A 76 1.33 12.84 -21.80
N ILE A 77 2.12 12.80 -22.88
CA ILE A 77 3.15 11.76 -23.04
C ILE A 77 4.33 12.25 -23.89
N ALA A 78 5.54 11.80 -23.56
CA ALA A 78 6.75 12.10 -24.30
C ALA A 78 7.01 11.00 -25.33
N SER A 79 7.43 11.39 -26.52
CA SER A 79 7.86 10.51 -27.61
C SER A 79 9.12 11.09 -28.26
N PRO A 80 9.83 10.33 -29.12
CA PRO A 80 10.89 10.87 -29.98
C PRO A 80 10.48 12.11 -30.79
N SER A 81 9.20 12.24 -31.16
CA SER A 81 8.67 13.39 -31.89
C SER A 81 8.47 14.64 -31.03
N GLY A 82 8.51 14.52 -29.71
CA GLY A 82 8.19 15.58 -28.76
C GLY A 82 7.09 15.17 -27.78
N THR A 83 6.54 16.18 -27.11
CA THR A 83 5.50 16.03 -26.08
C THR A 83 4.11 16.15 -26.69
N TRP A 84 3.32 15.10 -26.58
CA TRP A 84 1.94 15.07 -27.02
C TRP A 84 1.00 15.46 -25.89
N LEU A 85 0.04 16.33 -26.19
CA LEU A 85 -1.13 16.63 -25.37
C LEU A 85 -2.36 16.17 -26.13
N MET A 86 -3.13 15.26 -25.56
CA MET A 86 -4.25 14.61 -26.24
C MET A 86 -5.52 14.75 -25.42
N GLY A 87 -6.47 15.51 -25.94
CA GLY A 87 -7.79 15.75 -25.37
C GLY A 87 -8.81 15.95 -26.49
N PRO A 88 -9.82 16.82 -26.28
CA PRO A 88 -10.68 17.33 -27.35
C PRO A 88 -9.90 17.96 -28.52
N SER A 89 -8.68 18.39 -28.27
CA SER A 89 -7.71 18.80 -29.28
C SER A 89 -6.40 18.04 -29.07
N ILE A 90 -5.63 17.87 -30.13
CA ILE A 90 -4.36 17.16 -30.08
C ILE A 90 -3.26 18.16 -30.42
N TYR A 91 -2.24 18.26 -29.56
CA TYR A 91 -1.10 19.13 -29.75
C TYR A 91 0.20 18.33 -29.66
N LEU A 92 1.18 18.71 -30.46
CA LEU A 92 2.55 18.25 -30.34
C LEU A 92 3.47 19.44 -30.05
N ILE A 93 4.11 19.42 -28.89
CA ILE A 93 5.15 20.37 -28.50
C ILE A 93 6.49 19.72 -28.84
N ARG A 94 7.14 20.24 -29.89
CA ARG A 94 8.43 19.75 -30.36
C ARG A 94 9.55 20.09 -29.36
N PRO A 95 10.70 19.38 -29.40
CA PRO A 95 11.82 19.65 -28.48
C PRO A 95 12.37 21.08 -28.55
N ASP A 96 12.23 21.75 -29.70
CA ASP A 96 12.58 23.16 -29.94
C ASP A 96 11.55 24.15 -29.37
N GLY A 97 10.45 23.66 -28.78
CA GLY A 97 9.36 24.47 -28.23
C GLY A 97 8.27 24.83 -29.24
N LYS A 98 8.40 24.48 -30.52
CA LYS A 98 7.36 24.73 -31.52
C LYS A 98 6.14 23.87 -31.23
N VAL A 99 4.96 24.50 -31.22
CA VAL A 99 3.68 23.80 -31.07
C VAL A 99 3.09 23.54 -32.45
N ILE A 100 2.69 22.29 -32.68
CA ILE A 100 1.95 21.85 -33.87
C ILE A 100 0.53 21.51 -33.41
N ASP A 101 -0.45 22.14 -34.05
CA ASP A 101 -1.87 21.88 -33.81
C ASP A 101 -2.36 20.71 -34.67
N GLY A 102 -3.23 19.92 -34.09
CA GLY A 102 -3.74 18.67 -34.65
C GLY A 102 -5.24 18.71 -34.89
N PRO A 103 -5.80 17.60 -35.40
CA PRO A 103 -7.23 17.51 -35.60
C PRO A 103 -7.98 17.64 -34.28
N ARG A 104 -9.16 18.28 -34.34
CA ARG A 104 -10.11 18.26 -33.23
C ARG A 104 -10.72 16.87 -33.11
N ASP A 105 -10.70 16.34 -31.90
CA ASP A 105 -11.39 15.10 -31.59
C ASP A 105 -12.85 15.40 -31.24
N ARG A 106 -13.78 14.90 -32.05
CA ARG A 106 -15.22 15.13 -31.84
C ARG A 106 -15.79 14.31 -30.69
N VAL A 107 -15.03 13.35 -30.17
CA VAL A 107 -15.46 12.41 -29.13
C VAL A 107 -14.74 12.74 -27.84
N SER A 108 -15.31 13.62 -27.01
CA SER A 108 -14.72 13.93 -25.70
C SER A 108 -15.02 12.79 -24.70
N GLY A 109 -14.09 11.85 -24.54
CA GLY A 109 -14.14 10.83 -23.50
C GLY A 109 -13.82 11.39 -22.09
N HIS A 110 -14.33 10.74 -21.05
CA HIS A 110 -14.07 11.15 -19.64
C HIS A 110 -12.70 10.66 -19.10
N SER A 111 -11.99 9.82 -19.84
CA SER A 111 -10.69 9.26 -19.47
C SER A 111 -9.86 8.97 -20.72
N ILE A 112 -8.66 9.56 -20.78
CA ILE A 112 -7.72 9.43 -21.90
C ILE A 112 -6.42 8.85 -21.35
N ASN A 113 -5.97 7.75 -21.93
CA ASN A 113 -4.65 7.19 -21.71
C ASN A 113 -3.86 7.22 -23.02
N ALA A 114 -2.54 7.22 -22.94
CA ALA A 114 -1.72 7.15 -24.13
C ALA A 114 -0.43 6.37 -23.89
N VAL A 115 0.08 5.77 -24.96
CA VAL A 115 1.36 5.06 -24.98
C VAL A 115 2.19 5.62 -26.12
N ALA A 116 3.42 6.04 -25.83
CA ALA A 116 4.36 6.46 -26.84
C ALA A 116 5.03 5.23 -27.47
N LEU A 117 5.19 5.29 -28.79
CA LEU A 117 5.82 4.26 -29.59
C LEU A 117 7.22 4.71 -30.00
N ALA A 118 8.09 3.75 -30.31
CA ALA A 118 9.49 4.00 -30.62
C ALA A 118 9.70 4.82 -31.91
N ASP A 119 8.71 4.83 -32.80
CA ASP A 119 8.72 5.59 -34.05
C ASP A 119 8.29 7.05 -33.89
N GLY A 120 8.01 7.50 -32.65
CA GLY A 120 7.56 8.87 -32.39
C GLY A 120 6.06 9.08 -32.53
N SER A 121 5.29 8.05 -32.89
CA SER A 121 3.83 8.05 -32.84
C SER A 121 3.33 7.73 -31.42
N VAL A 122 2.03 7.95 -31.19
CA VAL A 122 1.36 7.63 -29.93
C VAL A 122 0.08 6.86 -30.18
N MET A 123 -0.19 5.86 -29.34
CA MET A 123 -1.47 5.15 -29.31
C MET A 123 -2.32 5.78 -28.20
N LYS A 124 -3.41 6.42 -28.60
CA LYS A 124 -4.37 7.10 -27.71
C LYS A 124 -5.55 6.19 -27.45
N PHE A 125 -5.91 6.03 -26.18
CA PHE A 125 -7.04 5.26 -25.69
C PHE A 125 -8.05 6.19 -25.06
N GLU A 126 -9.28 6.16 -25.56
CA GLU A 126 -10.36 7.03 -25.08
C GLU A 126 -11.57 6.22 -24.68
N ARG A 127 -12.09 6.50 -23.48
CA ARG A 127 -13.34 5.89 -23.06
C ARG A 127 -14.53 6.75 -23.47
N TYR A 128 -15.40 6.16 -24.29
CA TYR A 128 -16.67 6.72 -24.68
C TYR A 128 -17.82 5.80 -24.24
N SER A 129 -18.59 6.22 -23.24
CA SER A 129 -19.64 5.37 -22.63
C SER A 129 -19.05 4.01 -22.18
N ASN A 130 -19.54 2.90 -22.72
CA ASN A 130 -19.09 1.54 -22.47
C ASN A 130 -18.10 1.01 -23.52
N GLN A 131 -17.48 1.87 -24.33
CA GLN A 131 -16.49 1.47 -25.33
C GLN A 131 -15.17 2.20 -25.13
N VAL A 132 -14.09 1.54 -25.53
CA VAL A 132 -12.76 2.13 -25.62
C VAL A 132 -12.42 2.26 -27.10
N ILE A 133 -12.27 3.51 -27.53
CA ILE A 133 -11.84 3.88 -28.88
C ILE A 133 -10.32 4.03 -28.83
N VAL A 134 -9.64 3.51 -29.83
CA VAL A 134 -8.18 3.59 -29.91
C VAL A 134 -7.79 4.16 -31.26
N ALA A 135 -6.84 5.08 -31.24
CA ALA A 135 -6.29 5.70 -32.42
C ALA A 135 -4.77 5.76 -32.32
N ARG A 136 -4.09 5.58 -33.44
CA ARG A 136 -2.67 5.93 -33.55
C ARG A 136 -2.59 7.34 -34.11
N ILE A 137 -1.72 8.16 -33.52
CA ILE A 137 -1.50 9.55 -33.88
C ILE A 137 -0.01 9.73 -34.15
N TRP A 138 0.33 10.38 -35.26
CA TRP A 138 1.72 10.60 -35.65
C TRP A 138 1.89 11.95 -36.35
N LEU A 139 3.13 12.40 -36.43
CA LEU A 139 3.51 13.54 -37.27
C LEU A 139 3.95 12.99 -38.64
N ASP A 140 3.31 13.43 -39.72
CA ASP A 140 3.72 13.06 -41.08
C ASP A 140 4.95 13.86 -41.56
N ASN A 141 5.46 13.52 -42.75
CA ASN A 141 6.64 14.15 -43.33
C ASN A 141 6.41 15.63 -43.71
N ASP A 142 5.15 16.03 -43.90
CA ASP A 142 4.75 17.39 -44.23
C ASP A 142 4.56 18.26 -42.96
N GLY A 143 4.74 17.67 -41.78
CA GLY A 143 4.64 18.35 -40.48
C GLY A 143 3.21 18.48 -39.96
N PHE A 144 2.27 17.69 -40.47
CA PHE A 144 0.89 17.63 -40.00
C PHE A 144 0.67 16.45 -39.05
N ILE A 145 -0.14 16.67 -38.01
CA ILE A 145 -0.60 15.60 -37.15
C ILE A 145 -1.67 14.80 -37.89
N ARG A 146 -1.43 13.50 -38.06
CA ARG A 146 -2.36 12.54 -38.63
C ARG A 146 -2.84 11.59 -37.56
N SER A 147 -4.03 11.03 -37.77
CA SER A 147 -4.57 9.97 -36.92
C SER A 147 -5.23 8.89 -37.77
N GLU A 148 -5.16 7.65 -37.28
CA GLU A 148 -5.88 6.51 -37.81
C GLU A 148 -6.61 5.81 -36.67
N SER A 149 -7.87 5.44 -36.90
CA SER A 149 -8.62 4.61 -35.96
C SER A 149 -8.07 3.19 -36.02
N LEU A 150 -7.81 2.63 -34.84
CA LEU A 150 -7.38 1.24 -34.68
C LEU A 150 -8.61 0.35 -34.40
N PRO A 151 -8.50 -0.98 -34.56
CA PRO A 151 -9.58 -1.89 -34.28
C PRO A 151 -10.12 -1.71 -32.86
N PRO A 152 -11.44 -1.94 -32.66
CA PRO A 152 -12.07 -1.79 -31.35
C PRO A 152 -11.45 -2.74 -30.33
N VAL A 153 -11.27 -2.26 -29.10
CA VAL A 153 -10.71 -3.08 -28.02
C VAL A 153 -11.73 -4.16 -27.62
N PRO A 154 -11.36 -5.46 -27.68
CA PRO A 154 -12.21 -6.54 -27.20
C PRO A 154 -12.65 -6.33 -25.75
N ASN A 155 -13.92 -6.66 -25.45
CA ASN A 155 -14.48 -6.57 -24.08
C ASN A 155 -14.36 -5.18 -23.43
N SER A 156 -14.33 -4.10 -24.22
CA SER A 156 -14.18 -2.72 -23.71
C SER A 156 -15.26 -2.28 -22.71
N SER A 157 -16.46 -2.87 -22.76
CA SER A 157 -17.54 -2.61 -21.80
C SER A 157 -17.25 -3.13 -20.38
N GLN A 158 -16.30 -4.06 -20.24
CA GLN A 158 -15.87 -4.65 -18.98
C GLN A 158 -14.53 -4.06 -18.50
N MET A 159 -14.07 -2.96 -19.08
CA MET A 159 -12.82 -2.34 -18.65
C MET A 159 -13.08 -1.27 -17.60
N TYR A 160 -12.26 -1.22 -16.56
CA TYR A 160 -12.21 -0.13 -15.58
C TYR A 160 -10.76 0.08 -15.18
N GLY A 161 -10.30 1.34 -15.23
CA GLY A 161 -8.89 1.66 -15.01
C GLY A 161 -7.97 0.97 -16.00
N LEU A 162 -8.24 1.10 -17.31
CA LEU A 162 -7.35 0.63 -18.37
C LEU A 162 -5.97 1.26 -18.21
N ASN A 163 -4.93 0.44 -18.26
CA ASN A 163 -3.53 0.86 -18.28
C ASN A 163 -2.81 0.18 -19.43
N ALA A 164 -1.92 0.90 -20.09
CA ALA A 164 -1.26 0.43 -21.30
C ALA A 164 0.23 0.73 -21.26
N VAL A 165 1.03 -0.14 -21.84
CA VAL A 165 2.50 -0.02 -21.88
C VAL A 165 3.06 -0.55 -23.19
N HIS A 166 4.06 0.13 -23.74
CA HIS A 166 4.81 -0.35 -24.90
C HIS A 166 5.76 -1.46 -24.47
N ILE A 167 5.70 -2.63 -25.13
CA ILE A 167 6.51 -3.80 -24.75
C ILE A 167 7.67 -4.09 -25.72
N GLY A 168 7.78 -3.35 -26.82
CA GLY A 168 8.77 -3.56 -27.88
C GLY A 168 8.12 -3.88 -29.23
N GLY A 169 8.85 -3.73 -30.34
CA GLY A 169 8.36 -4.08 -31.69
C GLY A 169 7.09 -3.33 -32.14
N GLY A 170 6.77 -2.20 -31.49
CA GLY A 170 5.51 -1.47 -31.70
C GLY A 170 4.29 -2.07 -30.99
N GLN A 171 4.46 -3.18 -30.29
CA GLN A 171 3.38 -3.85 -29.55
C GLN A 171 3.03 -3.09 -28.26
N VAL A 172 1.74 -3.08 -27.94
CA VAL A 172 1.21 -2.42 -26.74
C VAL A 172 0.42 -3.44 -25.93
N LEU A 173 0.82 -3.63 -24.68
CA LEU A 173 0.09 -4.46 -23.72
C LEU A 173 -0.89 -3.57 -22.95
N VAL A 174 -2.14 -3.99 -22.91
CA VAL A 174 -3.21 -3.35 -22.16
C VAL A 174 -3.63 -4.28 -21.04
N VAL A 175 -3.74 -3.73 -19.84
CA VAL A 175 -4.28 -4.43 -18.67
C VAL A 175 -5.41 -3.62 -18.05
N THR A 176 -6.34 -4.34 -17.45
CA THR A 176 -7.49 -3.75 -16.75
C THR A 176 -7.97 -4.72 -15.68
N GLY A 177 -8.75 -4.20 -14.74
CA GLY A 177 -9.35 -4.98 -13.67
C GLY A 177 -10.11 -4.08 -12.69
N GLY A 178 -9.92 -4.29 -11.39
CA GLY A 178 -10.71 -3.65 -10.36
C GLY A 178 -11.97 -4.44 -10.02
N ILE A 179 -13.14 -3.85 -10.27
CA ILE A 179 -14.44 -4.51 -10.10
C ILE A 179 -14.81 -5.48 -11.23
N TYR A 180 -14.09 -5.42 -12.35
CA TYR A 180 -14.32 -6.24 -13.54
C TYR A 180 -13.24 -7.33 -13.70
N PRO A 181 -13.44 -8.32 -14.60
CA PRO A 181 -12.48 -9.40 -14.82
C PRO A 181 -11.08 -8.93 -15.16
N ARG A 182 -10.10 -9.74 -14.77
CA ARG A 182 -8.69 -9.58 -15.16
C ARG A 182 -8.56 -9.81 -16.68
N LEU A 183 -8.29 -8.75 -17.43
CA LEU A 183 -8.07 -8.83 -18.87
C LEU A 183 -6.67 -8.32 -19.20
N THR A 184 -6.01 -9.05 -20.09
CA THR A 184 -4.75 -8.66 -20.70
C THR A 184 -4.92 -8.77 -22.21
N LEU A 185 -4.69 -7.67 -22.91
CA LEU A 185 -4.77 -7.60 -24.36
C LEU A 185 -3.46 -7.12 -24.94
N LEU A 186 -3.05 -7.68 -26.06
CA LEU A 186 -1.86 -7.28 -26.78
C LEU A 186 -2.28 -6.76 -28.15
N TYR A 187 -1.96 -5.51 -28.44
CA TYR A 187 -2.05 -5.00 -29.79
C TYR A 187 -0.83 -5.44 -30.60
N ASP A 188 -1.07 -6.13 -31.70
CA ASP A 188 -0.05 -6.47 -32.68
C ASP A 188 -0.15 -5.52 -33.88
N PRO A 189 0.84 -4.62 -34.09
CA PRO A 189 0.81 -3.68 -35.21
C PRO A 189 0.96 -4.37 -36.58
N ALA A 190 1.54 -5.57 -36.65
CA ALA A 190 1.70 -6.30 -37.90
C ALA A 190 0.37 -6.91 -38.36
N ALA A 191 -0.38 -7.51 -37.44
CA ALA A 191 -1.73 -8.00 -37.69
C ALA A 191 -2.77 -6.88 -37.75
N LYS A 192 -2.45 -5.70 -37.20
CA LYS A 192 -3.39 -4.61 -36.91
C LYS A 192 -4.61 -5.15 -36.17
N ASP A 193 -4.39 -5.96 -35.13
CA ASP A 193 -5.47 -6.58 -34.36
C ASP A 193 -5.06 -6.81 -32.89
N TRP A 194 -6.05 -7.12 -32.06
CA TRP A 194 -5.91 -7.41 -30.64
C TRP A 194 -5.87 -8.91 -30.37
N LEU A 195 -4.85 -9.35 -29.65
CA LEU A 195 -4.79 -10.69 -29.08
C LEU A 195 -5.24 -10.65 -27.62
N THR A 196 -6.19 -11.51 -27.24
CA THR A 196 -6.56 -11.71 -25.84
C THR A 196 -5.62 -12.73 -25.21
N LEU A 197 -5.02 -12.36 -24.08
CA LEU A 197 -4.01 -13.16 -23.36
C LEU A 197 -4.51 -13.52 -21.96
N PRO A 198 -3.85 -14.49 -21.29
CA PRO A 198 -4.10 -14.76 -19.88
C PRO A 198 -4.00 -13.47 -19.05
N GLY A 199 -5.07 -13.17 -18.30
CA GLY A 199 -5.12 -12.00 -17.43
C GLY A 199 -4.17 -12.09 -16.23
N MET A 200 -3.92 -10.96 -15.59
CA MET A 200 -3.20 -10.88 -14.31
C MET A 200 -3.79 -11.86 -13.27
N LEU A 201 -2.97 -12.32 -12.32
CA LEU A 201 -3.38 -13.12 -11.18
C LEU A 201 -4.45 -12.38 -10.37
N MET A 202 -4.28 -11.08 -10.14
CA MET A 202 -5.24 -10.20 -9.47
C MET A 202 -5.82 -9.14 -10.40
N PRO A 203 -7.13 -8.81 -10.31
CA PRO A 203 -7.69 -7.69 -11.06
C PRO A 203 -7.19 -6.37 -10.46
N ARG A 204 -6.63 -5.48 -11.30
CA ARG A 204 -6.08 -4.19 -10.87
C ARG A 204 -6.58 -3.06 -11.76
N ALA A 205 -7.13 -2.02 -11.16
CA ALA A 205 -7.33 -0.71 -11.75
C ALA A 205 -6.26 0.25 -11.22
N ARG A 206 -5.78 1.18 -12.05
CA ARG A 206 -4.74 2.16 -11.66
C ARG A 206 -3.44 1.55 -11.06
N PRO A 207 -2.93 0.38 -11.52
CA PRO A 207 -1.57 -0.04 -11.16
C PRO A 207 -0.52 0.85 -11.84
N ALA A 208 0.71 0.83 -11.34
CA ALA A 208 1.85 1.29 -12.14
C ALA A 208 2.37 0.13 -13.01
N LEU A 209 2.66 0.43 -14.28
CA LEU A 209 3.31 -0.47 -15.22
C LEU A 209 4.67 0.07 -15.60
N ILE A 210 5.70 -0.77 -15.54
CA ILE A 210 7.03 -0.43 -16.04
C ILE A 210 7.63 -1.57 -16.84
N ARG A 211 8.20 -1.23 -17.99
CA ARG A 211 9.04 -2.15 -18.76
C ARG A 211 10.44 -2.17 -18.18
N LEU A 212 10.89 -3.35 -17.79
CA LEU A 212 12.24 -3.58 -17.27
C LEU A 212 13.25 -3.71 -18.43
N PRO A 213 14.56 -3.53 -18.17
CA PRO A 213 15.59 -3.68 -19.20
C PRO A 213 15.64 -5.06 -19.84
N ASP A 214 15.22 -6.10 -19.12
CA ASP A 214 15.12 -7.48 -19.61
C ASP A 214 13.86 -7.73 -20.47
N GLY A 215 13.02 -6.72 -20.67
CA GLY A 215 11.81 -6.80 -21.49
C GLY A 215 10.54 -7.23 -20.75
N ARG A 216 10.64 -7.70 -19.51
CA ARG A 216 9.45 -8.00 -18.68
C ARG A 216 8.71 -6.72 -18.32
N ILE A 217 7.41 -6.84 -18.07
CA ILE A 217 6.60 -5.74 -17.52
C ILE A 217 6.32 -6.03 -16.06
N TRP A 218 6.59 -5.07 -15.17
CA TRP A 218 6.20 -5.17 -13.77
C TRP A 218 4.94 -4.34 -13.51
N ALA A 219 3.87 -5.01 -13.08
CA ALA A 219 2.64 -4.40 -12.61
C ALA A 219 2.62 -4.38 -11.08
N THR A 220 2.43 -3.21 -10.49
CA THR A 220 2.49 -3.03 -9.02
C THR A 220 1.24 -2.32 -8.50
N GLY A 221 0.72 -2.79 -7.37
CA GLY A 221 -0.41 -2.17 -6.67
C GLY A 221 -1.70 -2.13 -7.49
N GLY A 222 -2.41 -1.02 -7.43
CA GLY A 222 -3.73 -0.80 -8.01
C GLY A 222 -4.87 -1.18 -7.07
N GLU A 223 -6.09 -0.89 -7.48
CA GLU A 223 -7.34 -1.19 -6.78
C GLU A 223 -7.98 -2.45 -7.37
N GLY A 224 -8.40 -3.38 -6.51
CA GLY A 224 -8.99 -4.66 -6.92
C GLY A 224 -10.16 -5.06 -6.04
N ARG A 225 -11.13 -5.81 -6.59
CA ARG A 225 -12.09 -6.54 -5.76
C ARG A 225 -11.39 -7.71 -5.09
N ILE A 226 -11.32 -7.66 -3.77
CA ILE A 226 -11.02 -8.83 -2.95
C ILE A 226 -12.35 -9.46 -2.51
N PHE A 227 -12.58 -10.71 -2.89
CA PHE A 227 -13.56 -11.53 -2.18
C PHE A 227 -12.92 -11.92 -0.86
N GLN A 228 -13.05 -11.08 0.16
CA GLN A 228 -12.61 -11.47 1.51
C GLN A 228 -13.43 -12.70 1.91
N GLY A 229 -12.77 -13.79 2.32
CA GLY A 229 -13.40 -15.03 2.79
C GLY A 229 -14.14 -14.89 4.13
N GLY A 230 -14.64 -13.70 4.46
CA GLY A 230 -15.44 -13.39 5.64
C GLY A 230 -16.91 -13.16 5.26
N SER A 231 -17.82 -13.46 6.19
CA SER A 231 -19.26 -13.52 5.92
C SER A 231 -19.81 -12.25 5.23
N PRO A 232 -20.77 -12.37 4.28
CA PRO A 232 -21.24 -11.25 3.43
C PRO A 232 -22.03 -10.14 4.14
N ARG A 233 -22.11 -10.12 5.47
CA ARG A 233 -23.19 -9.42 6.18
C ARG A 233 -22.85 -8.03 6.69
N GLU A 234 -21.60 -7.57 6.67
CA GLU A 234 -21.30 -6.24 7.20
C GLU A 234 -20.89 -5.23 6.12
N HIS A 235 -20.13 -5.61 5.10
CA HIS A 235 -19.78 -4.70 3.99
C HIS A 235 -19.69 -5.54 2.70
N GLY A 236 -20.35 -5.12 1.61
CA GLY A 236 -20.26 -5.79 0.32
C GLY A 236 -18.81 -5.87 -0.21
N PRO A 237 -18.55 -6.41 -1.42
CA PRO A 237 -17.18 -6.49 -1.95
C PRO A 237 -16.57 -5.08 -2.03
N ALA A 238 -15.72 -4.77 -1.06
CA ALA A 238 -15.00 -3.51 -0.99
C ALA A 238 -13.86 -3.55 -2.01
N LEU A 239 -13.72 -2.46 -2.76
CA LEU A 239 -12.48 -2.21 -3.47
C LEU A 239 -11.39 -1.95 -2.44
N SER A 240 -10.25 -2.62 -2.58
CA SER A 240 -9.11 -2.45 -1.69
C SER A 240 -7.87 -2.16 -2.51
N VAL A 241 -7.04 -1.27 -1.99
CA VAL A 241 -5.78 -0.91 -2.61
C VAL A 241 -4.78 -2.04 -2.34
N SER A 242 -4.16 -2.54 -3.40
CA SER A 242 -3.34 -3.73 -3.35
C SER A 242 -1.91 -3.42 -2.93
N THR A 243 -1.35 -4.33 -2.14
CA THR A 243 0.07 -4.47 -1.84
C THR A 243 0.77 -5.43 -2.80
N THR A 244 0.05 -6.15 -3.66
CA THR A 244 0.67 -7.23 -4.46
C THR A 244 1.28 -6.70 -5.76
N SER A 245 2.19 -7.47 -6.36
CA SER A 245 2.75 -7.17 -7.69
C SER A 245 2.92 -8.42 -8.56
N GLU A 246 3.07 -8.22 -9.86
CA GLU A 246 3.15 -9.30 -10.85
C GLU A 246 4.05 -8.92 -12.03
N PHE A 247 4.78 -9.90 -12.56
CA PHE A 247 5.57 -9.75 -13.77
C PHE A 247 4.87 -10.40 -14.96
N TRP A 248 4.81 -9.68 -16.07
CA TRP A 248 4.51 -10.26 -17.38
C TRP A 248 5.78 -10.84 -17.98
N ASP A 249 5.74 -12.15 -18.27
CA ASP A 249 6.76 -12.83 -19.06
C ASP A 249 6.39 -12.72 -20.55
N PRO A 250 7.17 -11.99 -21.37
CA PRO A 250 6.86 -11.81 -22.79
C PRO A 250 7.08 -13.08 -23.63
N GLU A 251 7.93 -14.02 -23.19
CA GLU A 251 8.20 -15.27 -23.90
C GLU A 251 7.08 -16.28 -23.67
N GLN A 252 6.72 -16.47 -22.39
CA GLN A 252 5.66 -17.41 -22.00
C GLN A 252 4.25 -16.82 -22.15
N ARG A 253 4.14 -15.49 -22.23
CA ARG A 253 2.88 -14.73 -22.27
C ARG A 253 1.97 -15.04 -21.07
N VAL A 254 2.56 -15.06 -19.88
CA VAL A 254 1.85 -15.29 -18.62
C VAL A 254 2.26 -14.26 -17.57
N TRP A 255 1.34 -14.00 -16.63
CA TRP A 255 1.64 -13.24 -15.41
C TRP A 255 2.15 -14.17 -14.32
N GLN A 256 3.24 -13.78 -13.68
CA GLN A 256 3.85 -14.48 -12.55
C GLN A 256 3.87 -13.57 -11.33
N ARG A 257 3.79 -14.15 -10.13
CA ARG A 257 3.81 -13.37 -8.88
C ARG A 257 5.15 -12.65 -8.71
N GLY A 258 5.09 -11.35 -8.41
CA GLY A 258 6.24 -10.52 -8.05
C GLY A 258 6.37 -10.35 -6.53
N PRO A 259 7.38 -9.59 -6.07
CA PRO A 259 7.52 -9.26 -4.65
C PRO A 259 6.39 -8.35 -4.19
N ASP A 260 5.85 -8.61 -3.00
CA ASP A 260 4.80 -7.77 -2.44
C ASP A 260 5.38 -6.43 -1.94
N LEU A 261 4.58 -5.38 -2.04
CA LEU A 261 4.85 -4.04 -1.56
C LEU A 261 4.59 -3.97 -0.04
N PRO A 262 5.43 -3.27 0.72
CA PRO A 262 5.24 -3.13 2.17
C PRO A 262 4.01 -2.27 2.51
N VAL A 263 3.59 -1.40 1.59
CA VAL A 263 2.41 -0.54 1.72
C VAL A 263 1.56 -0.61 0.46
N PRO A 264 0.23 -0.48 0.57
CA PRO A 264 -0.65 -0.47 -0.59
C PRO A 264 -0.40 0.77 -1.46
N MET A 265 -0.47 0.60 -2.78
CA MET A 265 -0.15 1.66 -3.74
C MET A 265 -1.18 1.67 -4.87
N GLN A 266 -1.69 2.83 -5.24
CA GLN A 266 -2.43 3.08 -6.48
C GLN A 266 -2.13 4.50 -6.97
N ASP A 267 -2.39 4.77 -8.25
CA ASP A 267 -2.10 6.06 -8.90
C ASP A 267 -0.63 6.50 -8.80
N HIS A 268 0.26 5.58 -8.42
CA HIS A 268 1.69 5.78 -8.29
C HIS A 268 2.39 5.67 -9.63
N GLN A 269 3.58 6.26 -9.74
CA GLN A 269 4.45 6.11 -10.89
C GLN A 269 5.55 5.10 -10.58
N ALA A 270 5.96 4.36 -11.61
CA ALA A 270 7.17 3.56 -11.61
C ALA A 270 8.21 4.17 -12.58
N ILE A 271 9.46 4.32 -12.14
CA ILE A 271 10.58 4.75 -13.00
C ILE A 271 11.79 3.82 -12.85
N TRP A 272 12.53 3.64 -13.93
CA TRP A 272 13.81 2.92 -13.93
C TRP A 272 14.95 3.92 -13.72
N VAL A 273 15.78 3.67 -12.71
CA VAL A 273 16.97 4.44 -12.38
C VAL A 273 18.18 3.63 -12.81
N ALA A 274 18.70 3.96 -13.99
CA ALA A 274 19.64 3.11 -14.73
C ALA A 274 21.03 3.01 -14.08
N ASP A 275 21.53 4.09 -13.49
CA ASP A 275 22.83 4.14 -12.81
C ASP A 275 22.90 3.24 -11.57
N GLU A 276 21.74 2.96 -10.95
CA GLU A 276 21.63 2.09 -9.76
C GLU A 276 20.93 0.75 -10.04
N ALA A 277 20.55 0.50 -11.29
CA ALA A 277 19.74 -0.64 -11.72
C ALA A 277 18.51 -0.88 -10.81
N THR A 278 17.78 0.19 -10.49
CA THR A 278 16.71 0.18 -9.49
C THR A 278 15.40 0.69 -10.08
N VAL A 279 14.28 0.05 -9.76
CA VAL A 279 12.95 0.61 -9.96
C VAL A 279 12.56 1.42 -8.73
N LEU A 280 12.10 2.65 -8.93
CA LEU A 280 11.45 3.45 -7.90
C LEU A 280 9.95 3.49 -8.13
N LEU A 281 9.19 3.31 -7.05
CA LEU A 281 7.73 3.49 -7.01
C LEU A 281 7.41 4.63 -6.04
N GLY A 282 6.54 5.55 -6.42
CA GLY A 282 6.20 6.69 -5.58
C GLY A 282 5.02 7.46 -6.14
N THR A 283 4.67 8.59 -5.55
CA THR A 283 3.51 9.39 -5.97
C THR A 283 2.17 8.63 -5.92
N GLY A 284 2.05 7.65 -5.01
CA GLY A 284 0.79 6.97 -4.71
C GLY A 284 0.02 7.64 -3.57
N LEU A 285 -0.90 6.89 -2.94
CA LEU A 285 -1.68 7.35 -1.78
C LEU A 285 -0.83 7.70 -0.56
N PHE A 286 0.26 6.95 -0.33
CA PHE A 286 1.13 7.17 0.80
C PHE A 286 2.34 7.98 0.39
N PRO A 287 2.82 8.90 1.25
CA PRO A 287 3.99 9.73 0.97
C PRO A 287 5.29 8.94 1.17
N VAL A 288 5.42 7.78 0.52
CA VAL A 288 6.63 6.96 0.56
C VAL A 288 7.18 6.77 -0.85
N LEU A 289 8.50 6.58 -0.90
CA LEU A 289 9.21 6.14 -2.08
C LEU A 289 9.68 4.71 -1.82
N LEU A 290 9.24 3.78 -2.65
CA LEU A 290 9.67 2.39 -2.62
C LEU A 290 10.77 2.17 -3.65
N ALA A 291 11.69 1.26 -3.36
CA ALA A 291 12.73 0.82 -4.28
C ALA A 291 12.78 -0.71 -4.37
N TRP A 292 13.11 -1.19 -5.56
CA TRP A 292 13.38 -2.61 -5.82
C TRP A 292 14.45 -2.75 -6.89
N LYS A 293 15.46 -3.60 -6.64
CA LYS A 293 16.43 -4.00 -7.65
C LYS A 293 16.04 -5.35 -8.25
N PRO A 294 16.19 -5.56 -9.57
CA PRO A 294 16.00 -6.87 -10.16
C PRO A 294 16.82 -7.95 -9.45
N GLY A 295 16.13 -9.01 -9.01
CA GLY A 295 16.73 -10.10 -8.23
C GLY A 295 16.52 -9.99 -6.71
N ASP A 296 16.16 -8.82 -6.18
CA ASP A 296 15.82 -8.68 -4.77
C ASP A 296 14.52 -9.41 -4.45
N LYS A 297 14.51 -10.13 -3.31
CA LYS A 297 13.31 -10.79 -2.79
C LYS A 297 12.19 -9.83 -2.36
N ALA A 298 12.50 -8.55 -2.14
CA ALA A 298 11.59 -7.62 -1.47
C ALA A 298 11.67 -6.20 -2.02
N VAL A 299 10.51 -5.54 -2.08
CA VAL A 299 10.40 -4.10 -2.27
C VAL A 299 10.59 -3.42 -0.92
N ARG A 300 11.41 -2.36 -0.88
CA ARG A 300 11.79 -1.67 0.37
C ARG A 300 11.35 -0.23 0.37
N ILE A 301 11.10 0.34 1.55
CA ILE A 301 10.92 1.78 1.70
C ILE A 301 12.29 2.46 1.60
N ALA A 302 12.48 3.22 0.53
CA ALA A 302 13.73 3.88 0.18
C ALA A 302 13.82 5.30 0.75
N ALA A 303 12.68 5.98 0.90
CA ALA A 303 12.57 7.27 1.55
C ALA A 303 11.10 7.61 1.88
N GLN A 304 10.88 8.66 2.68
CA GLN A 304 9.55 9.19 3.03
C GLN A 304 9.45 10.66 2.64
N MET A 305 8.36 11.02 1.97
CA MET A 305 8.02 12.40 1.62
C MET A 305 7.30 13.06 2.80
N GLY A 306 7.51 14.37 2.98
CA GLY A 306 6.79 15.13 4.00
C GLY A 306 5.31 15.39 3.66
N ILE A 307 4.92 15.22 2.39
CA ILE A 307 3.57 15.49 1.88
C ILE A 307 3.23 14.45 0.81
N GLU A 308 1.98 13.97 0.78
CA GLU A 308 1.44 13.11 -0.28
C GLU A 308 1.43 13.84 -1.62
N ARG A 309 1.92 13.20 -2.68
CA ARG A 309 1.90 13.76 -4.05
C ARG A 309 1.30 12.75 -5.02
N ARG A 310 0.05 12.35 -4.79
CA ARG A 310 -0.61 11.32 -5.59
C ARG A 310 -0.71 11.73 -7.07
N SER A 311 -0.45 10.80 -8.00
CA SER A 311 -0.42 11.09 -9.46
C SER A 311 0.57 12.18 -9.86
N GLY A 312 1.61 12.42 -9.05
CA GLY A 312 2.75 13.27 -9.39
C GLY A 312 3.70 12.59 -10.38
N ALA A 313 4.78 13.30 -10.76
CA ALA A 313 5.87 12.75 -11.56
C ALA A 313 7.12 12.48 -10.70
N LEU A 314 7.76 11.34 -10.93
CA LEU A 314 9.10 11.00 -10.46
C LEU A 314 10.13 11.30 -11.54
N VAL A 315 11.24 11.91 -11.13
CA VAL A 315 12.35 12.35 -11.99
C VAL A 315 13.64 11.74 -11.45
N PRO A 316 14.27 10.78 -12.14
CA PRO A 316 15.57 10.29 -11.73
C PRO A 316 16.61 11.43 -11.83
N LEU A 317 17.38 11.63 -10.76
CA LEU A 317 18.44 12.64 -10.70
C LEU A 317 19.76 11.97 -10.30
N PRO A 318 20.92 12.46 -10.77
CA PRO A 318 22.21 11.90 -10.40
C PRO A 318 22.45 11.87 -8.87
N GLY A 319 23.16 10.84 -8.42
CA GLY A 319 23.62 10.71 -7.03
C GLY A 319 22.52 10.25 -6.07
N ARG A 320 21.70 9.27 -6.47
CA ARG A 320 20.58 8.73 -5.67
C ARG A 320 19.60 9.79 -5.21
N ARG A 321 19.30 10.72 -6.12
CA ARG A 321 18.28 11.74 -5.92
C ARG A 321 17.09 11.44 -6.81
N VAL A 322 15.92 11.87 -6.37
CA VAL A 322 14.70 11.85 -7.17
C VAL A 322 13.97 13.16 -6.97
N GLY A 323 13.57 13.77 -8.07
CA GLY A 323 12.63 14.87 -8.08
C GLY A 323 11.21 14.33 -8.03
N VAL A 324 10.39 14.85 -7.14
CA VAL A 324 8.94 14.58 -7.10
C VAL A 324 8.23 15.87 -7.47
N VAL A 325 7.54 15.86 -8.60
CA VAL A 325 6.98 17.06 -9.22
C VAL A 325 5.47 16.95 -9.31
N SER A 326 4.78 18.03 -8.93
CA SER A 326 3.33 18.11 -8.94
C SER A 326 2.64 17.03 -8.07
N GLY A 327 1.37 16.71 -8.35
CA GLY A 327 0.58 15.71 -7.64
C GLY A 327 -0.61 16.32 -6.89
N ILE A 328 -1.52 15.45 -6.46
CA ILE A 328 -2.67 15.78 -5.63
C ILE A 328 -2.21 15.67 -4.16
N THR A 329 -2.35 16.78 -3.43
CA THR A 329 -2.12 16.87 -1.98
C THR A 329 -3.46 17.05 -1.29
N ALA A 330 -3.74 16.29 -0.23
CA ALA A 330 -4.90 16.56 0.61
C ALA A 330 -4.63 17.70 1.61
N ARG A 331 -5.64 18.53 1.91
CA ARG A 331 -5.59 19.49 3.04
C ARG A 331 -6.19 18.85 4.29
N LEU A 332 -5.51 18.99 5.41
CA LEU A 332 -6.06 18.69 6.73
C LEU A 332 -7.17 19.71 7.07
N GLY A 333 -8.37 19.23 7.45
CA GLY A 333 -9.42 20.05 8.07
C GLY A 333 -10.26 20.93 7.13
N THR A 334 -10.35 20.60 5.84
CA THR A 334 -11.23 21.30 4.88
C THR A 334 -12.03 20.31 4.04
N ASP A 335 -13.31 20.61 3.75
CA ASP A 335 -14.22 19.82 2.88
C ASP A 335 -13.81 19.77 1.38
N GLU A 336 -12.53 19.99 1.05
CA GLU A 336 -12.02 19.89 -0.31
C GLU A 336 -11.87 18.41 -0.70
N ALA A 337 -12.99 17.79 -1.10
CA ALA A 337 -13.14 16.36 -1.37
C ALA A 337 -12.27 15.74 -2.49
N TRP A 338 -11.30 16.47 -3.06
CA TRP A 338 -10.44 15.97 -4.12
C TRP A 338 -8.98 16.44 -4.02
N GLY A 339 -8.60 17.05 -2.89
CA GLY A 339 -7.26 17.62 -2.67
C GLY A 339 -6.95 18.82 -3.57
N ARG A 340 -5.89 19.58 -3.23
CA ARG A 340 -5.30 20.57 -4.13
C ARG A 340 -4.22 19.92 -4.97
N ARG A 341 -4.22 20.20 -6.27
CA ARG A 341 -3.05 19.89 -7.08
C ARG A 341 -1.93 20.84 -6.68
N SER A 342 -0.84 20.31 -6.13
CA SER A 342 0.28 21.10 -5.65
C SER A 342 1.30 21.26 -6.76
N PRO A 343 1.54 22.48 -7.27
CA PRO A 343 2.34 22.65 -8.48
C PRO A 343 3.86 22.64 -8.26
N GLY A 344 4.31 22.48 -7.02
CA GLY A 344 5.73 22.52 -6.68
C GLY A 344 6.48 21.24 -7.04
N ALA A 345 7.81 21.31 -6.94
CA ALA A 345 8.70 20.17 -6.97
C ALA A 345 9.42 20.05 -5.62
N SER A 346 9.81 18.83 -5.26
CA SER A 346 10.69 18.54 -4.13
C SER A 346 11.73 17.52 -4.56
N VAL A 347 12.99 17.75 -4.21
CA VAL A 347 14.06 16.77 -4.42
C VAL A 347 14.33 16.05 -3.11
N MET A 348 14.52 14.74 -3.20
CA MET A 348 14.87 13.91 -2.05
C MET A 348 15.95 12.91 -2.42
N THR A 349 16.76 12.54 -1.44
CA THR A 349 17.70 11.42 -1.54
C THR A 349 17.00 10.11 -1.18
N TRP A 350 17.44 9.01 -1.78
CA TRP A 350 16.89 7.70 -1.51
C TRP A 350 17.99 6.65 -1.39
N THR A 351 17.65 5.49 -0.81
CA THR A 351 18.56 4.35 -0.72
C THR A 351 17.83 3.06 -1.07
N ALA A 352 18.43 2.26 -1.95
CA ALA A 352 17.97 0.88 -2.21
C ALA A 352 18.63 -0.16 -1.30
N ALA A 353 19.44 0.27 -0.32
CA ALA A 353 20.11 -0.67 0.58
C ALA A 353 19.11 -1.39 1.50
N PRO A 354 19.41 -2.63 1.93
CA PRO A 354 18.56 -3.40 2.84
C PRO A 354 18.25 -2.68 4.16
N ALA A 355 19.20 -1.88 4.64
CA ALA A 355 19.04 -0.98 5.77
C ALA A 355 18.90 0.45 5.24
N SER A 356 17.70 1.03 5.33
CA SER A 356 17.43 2.41 4.94
C SER A 356 17.35 3.30 6.16
N SER A 357 18.33 4.18 6.36
CA SER A 357 18.24 5.20 7.40
C SER A 357 17.14 6.21 7.05
N ARG A 358 15.97 6.08 7.67
CA ARG A 358 14.88 7.05 7.55
C ARG A 358 14.52 7.63 8.92
N SER A 359 14.15 8.91 8.96
CA SER A 359 13.57 9.50 10.17
C SER A 359 12.30 8.72 10.52
N GLY A 360 12.27 8.14 11.72
CA GLY A 360 11.19 7.25 12.20
C GLY A 360 9.86 7.94 12.48
N THR A 361 9.32 8.69 11.52
CA THR A 361 7.98 9.29 11.64
C THR A 361 6.94 8.28 11.16
N TRP A 362 6.67 7.33 12.05
CA TRP A 362 5.56 6.38 11.98
C TRP A 362 4.24 7.10 12.20
N GLN A 363 3.81 7.88 11.21
CA GLN A 363 2.42 8.31 11.20
C GLN A 363 1.60 7.13 10.69
N ILE A 364 1.02 6.42 11.67
CA ILE A 364 -0.16 5.57 11.54
C ILE A 364 0.17 4.10 11.26
N VAL A 365 0.61 3.39 12.29
CA VAL A 365 0.35 1.94 12.46
C VAL A 365 -0.76 1.85 13.49
N LYS A 366 -2.01 2.15 13.10
CA LYS A 366 -3.15 1.93 14.00
C LYS A 366 -3.37 0.42 14.05
N GLU A 367 -3.33 -0.16 15.26
CA GLU A 367 -3.60 -1.59 15.53
C GLU A 367 -2.52 -2.61 15.09
N GLY A 368 -1.38 -2.19 14.51
CA GLY A 368 -0.29 -3.12 14.19
C GLY A 368 0.51 -3.60 15.40
N GLY A 369 1.39 -4.59 15.17
CA GLY A 369 2.14 -5.28 16.20
C GLY A 369 3.49 -4.65 16.47
N LEU A 370 3.84 -4.49 17.75
CA LEU A 370 5.11 -3.94 18.21
C LEU A 370 5.77 -4.87 19.22
N ALA A 371 7.04 -5.20 19.02
CA ALA A 371 7.80 -6.05 19.92
C ALA A 371 9.20 -5.49 20.18
N VAL A 372 9.55 -5.30 21.45
CA VAL A 372 10.85 -4.77 21.88
C VAL A 372 11.71 -5.87 22.48
N ARG A 373 12.98 -5.96 22.06
CA ARG A 373 13.99 -6.83 22.66
C ARG A 373 15.34 -6.12 22.68
N GLY A 374 15.86 -5.87 23.88
CA GLY A 374 17.07 -5.05 24.06
C GLY A 374 16.88 -3.66 23.43
N ASN A 375 17.80 -3.26 22.56
CA ASN A 375 17.74 -1.99 21.83
C ASN A 375 17.13 -2.12 20.41
N ARG A 376 16.28 -3.13 20.21
CA ARG A 376 15.60 -3.39 18.92
C ARG A 376 14.09 -3.32 19.08
N LEU A 377 13.42 -2.71 18.10
CA LEU A 377 11.96 -2.66 18.01
C LEU A 377 11.55 -3.22 16.65
N LEU A 378 10.76 -4.29 16.65
CA LEU A 378 10.11 -4.83 15.47
C LEU A 378 8.69 -4.26 15.38
N ALA A 379 8.35 -3.69 14.23
CA ALA A 379 7.03 -3.18 13.92
C ALA A 379 6.47 -3.89 12.69
N VAL A 380 5.24 -4.43 12.78
CA VAL A 380 4.61 -5.15 11.67
C VAL A 380 3.15 -4.77 11.50
N GLY A 381 2.70 -4.77 10.24
CA GLY A 381 1.31 -4.62 9.85
C GLY A 381 0.70 -3.28 10.23
N GLY A 382 -0.61 -3.31 10.46
CA GLY A 382 -1.41 -2.17 10.89
C GLY A 382 -2.15 -1.50 9.75
N MET A 383 -3.08 -0.63 10.13
CA MET A 383 -3.74 0.27 9.19
C MET A 383 -2.92 1.54 9.01
N LEU A 384 -2.70 1.91 7.75
CA LEU A 384 -2.12 3.18 7.36
C LEU A 384 -3.26 4.13 6.98
N GLY A 385 -3.29 5.30 7.60
CA GLY A 385 -4.24 6.35 7.25
C GLY A 385 -3.69 7.19 6.10
N HIS A 386 -4.52 7.45 5.10
CA HIS A 386 -4.26 8.43 4.05
C HIS A 386 -5.44 9.39 3.95
N HIS A 387 -5.22 10.53 3.31
CA HIS A 387 -6.28 11.52 3.15
C HIS A 387 -6.92 11.39 1.78
N HIS A 388 -8.19 11.02 1.78
CA HIS A 388 -8.97 10.91 0.56
C HIS A 388 -10.34 11.52 0.81
N THR A 389 -10.80 12.33 -0.14
CA THR A 389 -12.09 13.04 -0.07
C THR A 389 -12.34 13.98 1.11
N GLY A 390 -11.29 14.52 1.73
CA GLY A 390 -11.43 15.38 2.92
C GLY A 390 -11.65 14.59 4.21
N SER A 391 -11.63 13.26 4.13
CA SER A 391 -11.65 12.33 5.27
C SER A 391 -10.33 11.56 5.37
N VAL A 392 -10.12 10.85 6.48
CA VAL A 392 -9.01 9.89 6.63
C VAL A 392 -9.54 8.51 6.28
N GLU A 393 -9.04 7.94 5.19
CA GLU A 393 -9.29 6.56 4.81
C GLU A 393 -8.15 5.67 5.30
N HIS A 394 -8.46 4.42 5.65
CA HIS A 394 -7.52 3.49 6.24
C HIS A 394 -7.31 2.28 5.32
N GLU A 395 -6.06 2.01 4.99
CA GLU A 395 -5.68 0.83 4.21
C GLU A 395 -4.85 -0.12 5.04
N VAL A 396 -5.01 -1.42 4.76
CA VAL A 396 -4.27 -2.49 5.44
C VAL A 396 -2.87 -2.58 4.84
N SER A 397 -1.85 -2.78 5.68
CA SER A 397 -0.46 -2.92 5.21
C SER A 397 0.10 -4.32 5.38
N ARG A 398 1.19 -4.58 4.66
CA ARG A 398 2.08 -5.75 4.84
C ARG A 398 3.44 -5.32 5.38
N LEU A 399 3.48 -4.17 6.06
CA LEU A 399 4.70 -3.53 6.48
C LEU A 399 5.41 -4.39 7.53
N ALA A 400 6.73 -4.51 7.43
CA ALA A 400 7.57 -5.10 8.47
C ALA A 400 8.88 -4.32 8.51
N GLU A 401 9.21 -3.74 9.66
CA GLU A 401 10.48 -3.03 9.82
C GLU A 401 11.09 -3.26 11.20
N LEU A 402 12.41 -3.30 11.23
CA LEU A 402 13.21 -3.45 12.42
C LEU A 402 13.96 -2.15 12.70
N TRP A 403 13.60 -1.46 13.77
CA TRP A 403 14.41 -0.35 14.28
C TRP A 403 15.53 -0.88 15.18
N GLN A 404 16.75 -0.42 14.91
CA GLN A 404 17.96 -0.73 15.64
C GLN A 404 18.45 0.52 16.36
N GLY A 405 18.27 0.56 17.68
CA GLY A 405 18.59 1.75 18.47
C GLY A 405 20.08 2.04 18.59
N ALA A 406 20.97 1.06 18.39
CA ALA A 406 22.42 1.29 18.46
C ALA A 406 22.92 2.15 17.30
N SER A 407 22.35 1.95 16.10
CA SER A 407 22.64 2.74 14.90
C SER A 407 21.62 3.85 14.64
N ALA A 408 20.52 3.89 15.41
CA ALA A 408 19.34 4.71 15.14
C ALA A 408 18.78 4.51 13.72
N GLN A 409 18.92 3.31 13.15
CA GLN A 409 18.48 2.98 11.80
C GLN A 409 17.23 2.12 11.81
N THR A 410 16.40 2.28 10.78
CA THR A 410 15.29 1.39 10.48
C THR A 410 15.70 0.48 9.33
N VAL A 411 15.38 -0.80 9.42
CA VAL A 411 15.59 -1.79 8.37
C VAL A 411 14.23 -2.21 7.86
N SER A 412 13.96 -1.95 6.57
CA SER A 412 12.77 -2.47 5.91
C SER A 412 12.96 -3.96 5.66
N LEU A 413 12.09 -4.78 6.21
CA LEU A 413 12.05 -6.23 5.99
C LEU A 413 11.14 -6.55 4.81
N PRO A 414 11.22 -7.76 4.24
CA PRO A 414 10.26 -8.21 3.24
C PRO A 414 8.83 -8.08 3.74
N ALA A 415 7.91 -7.73 2.85
CA ALA A 415 6.50 -7.59 3.17
C ALA A 415 5.95 -8.88 3.79
N LEU A 416 5.06 -8.74 4.77
CA LEU A 416 4.36 -9.86 5.39
C LEU A 416 3.67 -10.72 4.32
N PRO A 417 3.58 -12.05 4.48
CA PRO A 417 2.93 -12.93 3.51
C PRO A 417 1.40 -12.79 3.49
N PHE A 418 0.82 -11.94 4.35
CA PHE A 418 -0.60 -11.68 4.51
C PHE A 418 -0.86 -10.21 4.83
N ASP A 419 -2.01 -9.68 4.42
CA ASP A 419 -2.48 -8.36 4.84
C ASP A 419 -2.93 -8.43 6.30
N THR A 420 -2.55 -7.44 7.11
CA THR A 420 -2.95 -7.43 8.52
C THR A 420 -3.31 -6.05 9.04
N ARG A 421 -4.56 -5.97 9.51
CA ARG A 421 -5.08 -4.80 10.22
C ARG A 421 -4.56 -4.78 11.65
N LYS A 422 -4.73 -5.91 12.35
CA LYS A 422 -4.29 -6.10 13.73
C LYS A 422 -3.29 -7.24 13.79
N ALA A 423 -2.11 -6.95 14.35
CA ALA A 423 -1.07 -7.93 14.54
C ALA A 423 -0.55 -7.91 15.98
N GLU A 424 -0.15 -9.07 16.47
CA GLU A 424 0.54 -9.28 17.71
C GLU A 424 1.90 -9.90 17.39
N VAL A 425 2.96 -9.46 18.08
CA VAL A 425 4.32 -9.89 17.78
C VAL A 425 5.05 -10.22 19.07
N ALA A 426 5.77 -11.35 19.05
CA ALA A 426 6.64 -11.75 20.13
C ALA A 426 8.01 -12.18 19.58
N TRP A 427 9.08 -11.81 20.29
CA TRP A 427 10.41 -12.30 19.98
C TRP A 427 10.58 -13.76 20.40
N VAL A 428 11.09 -14.59 19.50
CA VAL A 428 11.52 -15.97 19.77
C VAL A 428 13.05 -16.00 19.68
N GLY A 429 13.71 -15.90 20.83
CA GLY A 429 15.16 -15.73 20.85
C GLY A 429 15.65 -14.43 20.18
N GLU A 430 16.94 -14.37 19.82
CA GLU A 430 17.57 -13.16 19.28
C GLU A 430 17.32 -12.92 17.79
N GLN A 431 16.95 -13.96 17.04
CA GLN A 431 16.92 -13.94 15.57
C GLN A 431 15.55 -14.25 14.98
N HIS A 432 14.57 -14.67 15.79
CA HIS A 432 13.24 -14.99 15.31
C HIS A 432 12.17 -14.13 15.97
N ALA A 433 11.09 -13.90 15.24
CA ALA A 433 9.90 -13.27 15.77
C ALA A 433 8.66 -13.99 15.27
N LEU A 434 7.74 -14.27 16.19
CA LEU A 434 6.44 -14.81 15.89
C LEU A 434 5.46 -13.67 15.65
N ILE A 435 4.73 -13.74 14.55
CA ILE A 435 3.76 -12.75 14.11
C ILE A 435 2.42 -13.44 14.03
N HIS A 436 1.46 -12.92 14.78
CA HIS A 436 0.14 -13.46 14.95
C HIS A 436 -0.91 -12.45 14.50
N THR A 437 -1.89 -12.92 13.73
CA THR A 437 -3.08 -12.16 13.32
C THR A 437 -4.32 -13.04 13.50
N ALA A 438 -5.50 -12.46 13.28
CA ALA A 438 -6.78 -13.16 13.26
C ALA A 438 -6.74 -14.51 12.51
N ASP A 439 -6.24 -14.49 11.27
CA ASP A 439 -6.33 -15.62 10.35
C ASP A 439 -4.95 -16.21 9.99
N SER A 440 -3.86 -15.72 10.57
CA SER A 440 -2.51 -16.11 10.13
C SER A 440 -1.47 -16.10 11.23
N LEU A 441 -0.53 -17.03 11.11
CA LEU A 441 0.61 -17.17 12.00
C LEU A 441 1.88 -17.35 11.15
N ALA A 442 2.91 -16.55 11.43
CA ALA A 442 4.19 -16.64 10.75
C ALA A 442 5.37 -16.52 11.72
N LEU A 443 6.40 -17.32 11.47
CA LEU A 443 7.71 -17.16 12.08
C LEU A 443 8.63 -16.43 11.10
N LEU A 444 9.12 -15.27 11.50
CA LEU A 444 10.12 -14.50 10.78
C LEU A 444 11.51 -14.85 11.28
N ASP A 445 12.43 -15.19 10.38
CA ASP A 445 13.86 -15.26 10.63
C ASP A 445 14.53 -13.95 10.17
N LEU A 446 15.19 -13.25 11.09
CA LEU A 446 15.81 -11.95 10.81
C LEU A 446 17.15 -12.04 10.08
N ASN A 447 17.82 -13.19 10.11
CA ASN A 447 19.07 -13.39 9.36
C ASN A 447 18.77 -13.61 7.88
N THR A 448 17.83 -14.51 7.59
CA THR A 448 17.44 -14.88 6.22
C THR A 448 16.41 -13.93 5.63
N GLN A 449 15.67 -13.21 6.49
CA GLN A 449 14.52 -12.38 6.16
C GLN A 449 13.35 -13.17 5.55
N ASP A 450 13.32 -14.50 5.78
CA ASP A 450 12.28 -15.37 5.26
C ASP A 450 11.17 -15.58 6.29
N TYR A 451 9.95 -15.77 5.80
CA TYR A 451 8.78 -16.09 6.60
C TYR A 451 8.42 -17.57 6.44
N ARG A 452 8.27 -18.27 7.56
CA ARG A 452 7.64 -19.59 7.60
C ARG A 452 6.21 -19.44 8.09
N LEU A 453 5.24 -19.68 7.19
CA LEU A 453 3.83 -19.78 7.58
C LEU A 453 3.66 -21.01 8.48
N LEU A 454 3.00 -20.82 9.62
CA LEU A 454 2.62 -21.89 10.53
C LEU A 454 1.13 -22.15 10.35
N ASP A 455 0.72 -23.43 10.36
CA ASP A 455 -0.67 -23.82 10.13
C ASP A 455 -1.57 -23.30 11.27
N PRO A 456 -2.47 -22.32 11.00
CA PRO A 456 -3.35 -21.78 12.04
C PRO A 456 -4.43 -22.79 12.46
N THR A 457 -4.71 -23.83 11.65
CA THR A 457 -5.71 -24.86 11.97
C THR A 457 -5.24 -25.84 13.05
N ALA A 458 -3.94 -25.84 13.39
CA ALA A 458 -3.42 -26.59 14.54
C ALA A 458 -4.10 -26.18 15.87
N LEU A 459 -4.60 -24.95 15.99
CA LEU A 459 -5.42 -24.52 17.14
C LEU A 459 -6.85 -25.07 17.11
N ALA A 460 -7.44 -25.26 15.93
CA ALA A 460 -8.81 -25.76 15.80
C ALA A 460 -8.93 -27.25 16.17
N HIS A 461 -7.91 -28.05 15.85
CA HIS A 461 -7.86 -29.48 16.18
C HIS A 461 -7.70 -29.77 17.68
N VAL A 462 -7.14 -28.84 18.45
CA VAL A 462 -6.93 -29.00 19.91
C VAL A 462 -8.22 -28.71 20.71
N VAL A 463 -9.26 -28.16 20.07
CA VAL A 463 -10.47 -27.66 20.74
C VAL A 463 -11.71 -28.51 20.44
N ASP A 464 -11.61 -29.61 19.66
CA ASP A 464 -12.77 -30.39 19.17
C ASP A 464 -13.88 -29.49 18.61
N ASN A 465 -13.48 -28.36 18.01
CA ASN A 465 -14.41 -27.36 17.49
C ASN A 465 -13.90 -26.90 16.11
N PRO A 466 -14.51 -27.37 15.01
CA PRO A 466 -14.12 -26.99 13.65
C PRO A 466 -14.40 -25.52 13.33
N TYR A 467 -15.05 -24.78 14.24
CA TYR A 467 -15.28 -23.33 14.16
C TYR A 467 -14.37 -22.52 15.10
N PHE A 468 -13.42 -23.15 15.79
CA PHE A 468 -12.45 -22.41 16.59
C PHE A 468 -11.56 -21.57 15.67
N LYS A 469 -11.78 -20.27 15.73
CA LYS A 469 -10.90 -19.30 15.10
C LYS A 469 -9.86 -18.85 16.11
N VAL A 470 -8.62 -18.78 15.64
CA VAL A 470 -7.49 -18.20 16.37
C VAL A 470 -7.80 -16.76 16.85
N ASP A 471 -8.76 -16.08 16.20
CA ASP A 471 -9.38 -14.79 16.59
C ASP A 471 -9.58 -14.54 18.10
N ASN A 472 -9.86 -15.57 18.90
CA ASN A 472 -10.15 -15.39 20.33
C ASN A 472 -8.92 -15.45 21.24
N ALA A 473 -7.77 -15.92 20.76
CA ALA A 473 -6.58 -16.12 21.58
C ALA A 473 -5.50 -15.08 21.28
N ARG A 474 -5.04 -14.36 22.30
CA ARG A 474 -4.00 -13.32 22.19
C ARG A 474 -2.61 -13.91 22.41
N LEU A 475 -1.66 -13.58 21.56
CA LEU A 475 -0.23 -13.85 21.76
C LEU A 475 0.29 -12.95 22.89
N VAL A 476 0.62 -13.55 24.03
CA VAL A 476 1.11 -12.81 25.22
C VAL A 476 2.63 -12.77 25.32
N GLY A 477 3.33 -13.54 24.51
CA GLY A 477 4.78 -13.54 24.39
C GLY A 477 5.32 -14.91 23.99
N ALA A 478 6.65 -14.99 23.89
CA ALA A 478 7.36 -16.21 23.55
C ALA A 478 8.75 -16.24 24.21
N ASP A 479 9.31 -17.44 24.33
CA ASP A 479 10.70 -17.71 24.68
C ASP A 479 11.42 -18.35 23.47
N SER A 480 12.55 -19.03 23.66
CA SER A 480 13.29 -19.67 22.57
C SER A 480 12.67 -20.97 22.04
N GLN A 481 11.64 -21.50 22.69
CA GLN A 481 11.06 -22.82 22.41
C GLN A 481 9.54 -22.76 22.25
N ARG A 482 8.86 -21.85 22.96
CA ARG A 482 7.41 -21.81 23.06
C ARG A 482 6.85 -20.40 22.97
N ALA A 483 5.63 -20.29 22.46
CA ALA A 483 4.82 -19.09 22.54
C ALA A 483 3.52 -19.35 23.30
N TRP A 484 3.07 -18.34 24.04
CA TRP A 484 1.88 -18.41 24.88
C TRP A 484 0.74 -17.64 24.23
N PHE A 485 -0.40 -18.30 24.13
CA PHE A 485 -1.66 -17.71 23.71
C PHE A 485 -2.66 -17.82 24.85
N VAL A 486 -3.45 -16.77 25.05
CA VAL A 486 -4.49 -16.74 26.08
C VAL A 486 -5.78 -16.24 25.45
N ASP A 487 -6.86 -17.03 25.56
CA ASP A 487 -8.19 -16.60 25.09
C ASP A 487 -9.01 -15.94 26.20
N ASP A 488 -10.07 -15.24 25.79
CA ASP A 488 -10.97 -14.56 26.71
C ASP A 488 -11.72 -15.54 27.65
N ASN A 489 -11.77 -16.84 27.31
CA ASN A 489 -12.35 -17.91 28.14
C ASN A 489 -11.36 -18.46 29.19
N ALA A 490 -10.22 -17.79 29.36
CA ALA A 490 -9.12 -18.15 30.24
C ALA A 490 -8.31 -19.38 29.83
N THR A 491 -8.52 -19.91 28.62
CA THR A 491 -7.74 -21.03 28.09
C THR A 491 -6.36 -20.54 27.68
N VAL A 492 -5.35 -21.33 28.04
CA VAL A 492 -3.96 -21.07 27.66
C VAL A 492 -3.53 -22.12 26.65
N TYR A 493 -2.91 -21.68 25.57
CA TYR A 493 -2.33 -22.54 24.55
C TYR A 493 -0.82 -22.29 24.47
N TRP A 494 -0.06 -23.35 24.28
CA TRP A 494 1.37 -23.31 24.02
C TRP A 494 1.62 -23.76 22.59
N LEU A 495 2.26 -22.89 21.81
CA LEU A 495 2.83 -23.23 20.51
C LEU A 495 4.28 -23.64 20.73
N ASP A 496 4.65 -24.83 20.30
CA ASP A 496 6.04 -25.22 20.10
C ASP A 496 6.54 -24.57 18.81
N VAL A 497 7.56 -23.72 18.92
CA VAL A 497 7.98 -22.87 17.80
C VAL A 497 8.64 -23.67 16.70
N ASP A 498 9.33 -24.76 17.03
CA ASP A 498 10.08 -25.56 16.05
C ASP A 498 9.13 -26.42 15.21
N SER A 499 8.27 -27.19 15.88
CA SER A 499 7.32 -28.11 15.26
C SER A 499 6.03 -27.45 14.78
N GLY A 500 5.69 -26.26 15.30
CA GLY A 500 4.41 -25.61 15.05
C GLY A 500 3.23 -26.28 15.76
N GLN A 501 3.48 -27.28 16.60
CA GLN A 501 2.43 -28.00 17.34
C GLN A 501 1.87 -27.14 18.46
N ILE A 502 0.56 -27.25 18.69
CA ILE A 502 -0.12 -26.46 19.69
C ILE A 502 -0.73 -27.39 20.74
N THR A 503 -0.54 -27.05 22.01
CA THR A 503 -1.00 -27.83 23.16
C THR A 503 -1.71 -26.94 24.18
N LYS A 504 -2.52 -27.51 25.08
CA LYS A 504 -3.17 -26.74 26.15
C LYS A 504 -2.26 -26.64 27.38
N GLY A 505 -2.09 -25.44 27.89
CA GLY A 505 -1.45 -25.17 29.17
C GLY A 505 -2.46 -25.13 30.33
N PRO A 506 -1.99 -24.86 31.56
CA PRO A 506 -2.86 -24.63 32.70
C PRO A 506 -3.72 -23.38 32.47
N ARG A 507 -5.00 -23.48 32.78
CA ARG A 507 -6.01 -22.43 32.57
C ARG A 507 -5.81 -21.28 33.57
N LEU A 508 -6.13 -20.05 33.17
CA LEU A 508 -6.26 -18.94 34.12
C LEU A 508 -7.40 -19.19 35.12
N GLN A 509 -7.34 -18.51 36.27
CA GLN A 509 -8.34 -18.65 37.31
C GLN A 509 -9.72 -18.08 36.89
N ARG A 510 -9.74 -16.98 36.14
CA ARG A 510 -10.95 -16.28 35.70
C ARG A 510 -10.87 -15.91 34.23
N GLN A 511 -12.03 -15.90 33.56
CA GLN A 511 -12.13 -15.30 32.23
C GLN A 511 -11.72 -13.83 32.31
N ARG A 512 -11.02 -13.36 31.27
CA ARG A 512 -10.44 -12.03 31.27
C ARG A 512 -10.47 -11.47 29.86
N GLN A 513 -10.96 -10.24 29.73
CA GLN A 513 -11.01 -9.53 28.45
C GLN A 513 -10.12 -8.29 28.49
N ASN A 514 -9.65 -7.83 27.32
CA ASN A 514 -8.89 -6.58 27.16
C ASN A 514 -7.64 -6.48 28.05
N PHE A 515 -7.01 -7.62 28.32
CA PHE A 515 -5.78 -7.71 29.09
C PHE A 515 -4.54 -7.48 28.22
N ILE A 516 -3.42 -7.28 28.90
CA ILE A 516 -2.09 -7.39 28.32
C ILE A 516 -1.36 -8.56 28.97
N GLY A 517 -0.42 -9.15 28.23
CA GLY A 517 0.42 -10.21 28.74
C GLY A 517 1.89 -9.99 28.40
N ARG A 518 2.78 -10.62 29.17
CA ARG A 518 4.21 -10.63 28.90
C ARG A 518 4.86 -11.89 29.46
N VAL A 519 5.71 -12.51 28.64
CA VAL A 519 6.68 -13.53 29.08
C VAL A 519 7.95 -12.84 29.58
N LEU A 520 8.40 -13.21 30.77
CA LEU A 520 9.62 -12.71 31.41
C LEU A 520 10.82 -13.61 31.07
N ALA A 521 12.03 -13.08 31.27
CA ALA A 521 13.27 -13.79 30.97
C ALA A 521 13.47 -15.06 31.82
N ASP A 522 12.82 -15.15 32.97
CA ASP A 522 12.84 -16.32 33.87
C ASP A 522 11.72 -17.34 33.56
N GLY A 523 10.99 -17.15 32.46
CA GLY A 523 9.91 -18.04 32.03
C GLY A 523 8.56 -17.79 32.70
N ARG A 524 8.46 -16.85 33.66
CA ARG A 524 7.16 -16.45 34.20
C ARG A 524 6.35 -15.70 33.15
N VAL A 525 5.03 -15.86 33.20
CA VAL A 525 4.10 -15.10 32.35
C VAL A 525 3.18 -14.27 33.23
N ILE A 526 3.08 -12.98 32.95
CA ILE A 526 2.18 -12.08 33.69
C ILE A 526 1.04 -11.67 32.76
N ILE A 527 -0.19 -11.81 33.23
CA ILE A 527 -1.41 -11.27 32.61
C ILE A 527 -1.97 -10.16 33.50
N ALA A 528 -2.07 -8.96 32.96
CA ALA A 528 -2.45 -7.77 33.72
C ALA A 528 -3.53 -6.93 33.04
N GLY A 529 -4.26 -6.17 33.85
CA GLY A 529 -5.31 -5.26 33.38
C GLY A 529 -6.54 -5.95 32.80
N GLY A 530 -7.35 -5.18 32.09
CA GLY A 530 -8.60 -5.68 31.52
C GLY A 530 -9.72 -5.84 32.54
N THR A 531 -10.73 -6.62 32.17
CA THR A 531 -11.90 -6.94 32.98
C THR A 531 -11.98 -8.44 33.24
N VAL A 532 -12.48 -8.82 34.41
CA VAL A 532 -12.68 -10.22 34.82
C VAL A 532 -14.11 -10.41 35.34
N GLU A 533 -14.61 -11.64 35.28
CA GLU A 533 -15.88 -12.01 35.92
C GLU A 533 -15.90 -11.60 37.39
N SER A 534 -17.02 -11.01 37.86
CA SER A 534 -17.13 -10.51 39.23
C SER A 534 -17.07 -11.64 40.27
N GLU A 535 -17.76 -12.74 40.00
CA GLU A 535 -17.87 -13.89 40.91
C GLU A 535 -17.02 -15.06 40.44
N ILE A 536 -16.65 -15.93 41.40
CA ILE A 536 -15.94 -17.18 41.13
C ILE A 536 -16.46 -18.29 42.04
N VAL A 537 -16.66 -19.48 41.48
CA VAL A 537 -17.06 -20.68 42.21
C VAL A 537 -15.97 -21.72 42.05
N ALA A 538 -15.46 -22.22 43.17
CA ALA A 538 -14.58 -23.38 43.20
C ALA A 538 -15.42 -24.65 42.97
N ARG A 539 -15.13 -25.38 41.90
CA ARG A 539 -15.68 -26.70 41.61
C ARG A 539 -14.62 -27.76 41.87
N ARG A 540 -14.97 -28.76 42.67
CA ARG A 540 -14.13 -29.94 42.90
C ARG A 540 -14.91 -31.19 42.45
N PRO A 541 -14.29 -32.13 41.72
CA PRO A 541 -14.91 -33.41 41.43
C PRO A 541 -15.27 -34.13 42.73
N ALA A 542 -16.51 -34.61 42.85
CA ALA A 542 -16.98 -35.28 44.07
C ALA A 542 -16.16 -36.54 44.42
N ASN A 543 -15.53 -37.17 43.42
CA ASN A 543 -14.72 -38.37 43.53
C ASN A 543 -13.22 -38.11 43.79
N CYS A 544 -12.79 -36.86 43.97
CA CYS A 544 -11.39 -36.55 44.23
C CYS A 544 -11.26 -35.41 45.26
N LEU A 545 -11.19 -35.79 46.54
CA LEU A 545 -11.08 -34.85 47.66
C LEU A 545 -9.75 -34.08 47.68
N ASP A 546 -8.68 -34.72 47.20
CA ASP A 546 -7.32 -34.16 47.16
C ASP A 546 -6.98 -33.46 45.83
N CYS A 547 -7.91 -33.43 44.88
CA CYS A 547 -7.70 -32.70 43.63
C CYS A 547 -7.74 -31.19 43.88
N ALA A 548 -6.88 -30.46 43.15
CA ALA A 548 -6.95 -29.01 43.11
C ALA A 548 -8.36 -28.56 42.65
N PRO A 549 -8.98 -27.58 43.33
CA PRO A 549 -10.26 -27.05 42.89
C PRO A 549 -10.10 -26.35 41.53
N SER A 550 -10.99 -26.65 40.60
CA SER A 550 -11.16 -25.86 39.38
C SER A 550 -12.03 -24.64 39.67
N TYR A 551 -11.88 -23.55 38.92
CA TYR A 551 -12.64 -22.32 39.17
C TYR A 551 -13.48 -21.93 37.95
N SER A 552 -14.75 -21.63 38.19
CA SER A 552 -15.69 -21.11 37.18
C SER A 552 -16.19 -19.74 37.60
N GLY A 553 -15.97 -18.72 36.79
CA GLY A 553 -16.53 -17.40 37.04
C GLY A 553 -17.94 -17.25 36.49
N TRP A 554 -18.63 -16.21 36.95
CA TRP A 554 -19.91 -15.74 36.42
C TRP A 554 -20.16 -14.27 36.86
N GLY A 555 -21.20 -13.64 36.30
CA GLY A 555 -21.56 -12.25 36.60
C GLY A 555 -20.94 -11.24 35.63
N PRO A 556 -21.17 -9.93 35.85
CA PRO A 556 -20.64 -8.88 34.97
C PRO A 556 -19.10 -8.83 35.00
N TYR A 557 -18.53 -8.39 33.89
CA TYR A 557 -17.09 -8.14 33.78
C TYR A 557 -16.72 -6.82 34.49
N LEU A 558 -15.92 -6.91 35.54
CA LEU A 558 -15.43 -5.78 36.32
C LEU A 558 -13.94 -5.56 36.12
N ALA A 559 -13.50 -4.31 36.29
CA ALA A 559 -12.09 -3.95 36.14
C ALA A 559 -11.21 -4.79 37.08
N ALA A 560 -10.21 -5.45 36.50
CA ALA A 560 -9.39 -6.38 37.25
C ALA A 560 -8.48 -5.65 38.26
N ARG A 561 -8.50 -6.12 39.51
CA ARG A 561 -7.61 -5.67 40.58
C ARG A 561 -6.46 -6.64 40.85
N ARG A 562 -6.49 -7.83 40.26
CA ARG A 562 -5.42 -8.84 40.40
C ARG A 562 -4.85 -9.17 39.04
N HIS A 563 -3.58 -9.56 39.04
CA HIS A 563 -2.84 -10.01 37.86
C HIS A 563 -2.61 -11.51 38.00
N ASP A 564 -2.72 -12.25 36.90
CA ASP A 564 -2.44 -13.68 36.89
C ASP A 564 -0.97 -13.89 36.54
N ILE A 565 -0.28 -14.74 37.30
CA ILE A 565 1.15 -15.00 37.16
C ILE A 565 1.35 -16.50 37.01
N TYR A 566 1.87 -16.92 35.86
CA TYR A 566 2.29 -18.28 35.61
C TYR A 566 3.66 -18.51 36.25
N ASP A 567 3.75 -19.57 37.04
CA ASP A 567 4.99 -20.06 37.63
C ASP A 567 5.47 -21.29 36.85
N PRO A 568 6.58 -21.20 36.09
CA PRO A 568 7.05 -22.30 35.26
C PRO A 568 7.53 -23.50 36.08
N VAL A 569 7.90 -23.32 37.36
CA VAL A 569 8.34 -24.41 38.23
C VAL A 569 7.15 -25.21 38.73
N ARG A 570 6.06 -24.53 39.09
CA ARG A 570 4.81 -25.17 39.53
C ARG A 570 3.94 -25.64 38.38
N ASN A 571 4.19 -25.12 37.17
CA ASN A 571 3.34 -25.30 36.00
C ASN A 571 1.87 -24.92 36.31
N ASP A 572 1.68 -23.78 36.97
CA ASP A 572 0.35 -23.32 37.40
C ASP A 572 0.28 -21.78 37.52
N TRP A 573 -0.94 -21.25 37.56
CA TRP A 573 -1.24 -19.83 37.69
C TRP A 573 -1.64 -19.45 39.11
N HIS A 574 -1.11 -18.32 39.58
CA HIS A 574 -1.53 -17.70 40.83
C HIS A 574 -1.87 -16.22 40.65
N SER A 575 -2.79 -15.74 41.46
CA SER A 575 -3.18 -14.33 41.47
C SER A 575 -2.22 -13.49 42.32
N SER A 576 -1.89 -12.29 41.84
CA SER A 576 -1.18 -11.27 42.60
C SER A 576 -1.98 -10.77 43.80
N ALA A 577 -1.31 -10.05 44.71
CA ALA A 577 -2.00 -9.17 45.64
C ALA A 577 -2.87 -8.13 44.89
N PRO A 578 -3.96 -7.61 45.49
CA PRO A 578 -4.80 -6.61 44.86
C PRO A 578 -4.03 -5.31 44.59
N ALA A 579 -4.12 -4.80 43.37
CA ALA A 579 -3.69 -3.47 42.99
C ALA A 579 -4.61 -2.41 43.62
N ARG A 580 -4.04 -1.25 43.95
CA ARG A 580 -4.78 -0.10 44.49
C ARG A 580 -5.72 0.55 43.45
N ALA A 581 -5.43 0.36 42.17
CA ALA A 581 -6.22 0.87 41.06
C ALA A 581 -6.66 -0.28 40.13
N ALA A 582 -7.80 -0.08 39.49
CA ALA A 582 -8.34 -0.97 38.47
C ALA A 582 -8.67 -0.15 37.22
N GLY A 583 -8.81 -0.83 36.08
CA GLY A 583 -9.18 -0.22 34.81
C GLY A 583 -8.09 0.66 34.22
N GLY A 584 -8.32 1.14 33.00
CA GLY A 584 -7.32 1.89 32.24
C GLY A 584 -6.29 1.01 31.53
N LYS A 585 -5.20 1.64 31.08
CA LYS A 585 -4.13 0.95 30.35
C LYS A 585 -3.05 0.47 31.31
N PHE A 586 -2.43 -0.66 30.98
CA PHE A 586 -1.35 -1.24 31.76
C PHE A 586 -0.10 -1.42 30.88
N ALA A 587 1.06 -1.54 31.52
CA ALA A 587 2.31 -1.99 30.93
C ALA A 587 2.98 -2.98 31.89
N ILE A 588 3.60 -4.04 31.35
CA ILE A 588 4.41 -4.99 32.12
C ILE A 588 5.87 -4.75 31.76
N LEU A 589 6.67 -4.31 32.72
CA LEU A 589 8.10 -4.04 32.54
C LEU A 589 8.90 -5.34 32.45
N ALA A 590 10.14 -5.27 31.93
CA ALA A 590 11.04 -6.42 31.85
C ALA A 590 11.38 -7.00 33.24
N SER A 591 11.32 -6.16 34.28
CA SER A 591 11.47 -6.55 35.68
C SER A 591 10.29 -7.37 36.23
N GLY A 592 9.18 -7.46 35.49
CA GLY A 592 7.92 -8.05 35.95
C GLY A 592 7.01 -7.07 36.71
N GLN A 593 7.43 -5.81 36.89
CA GLN A 593 6.57 -4.79 37.49
C GLN A 593 5.40 -4.44 36.54
N VAL A 594 4.20 -4.36 37.11
CA VAL A 594 2.99 -3.94 36.40
C VAL A 594 2.69 -2.49 36.72
N VAL A 595 2.61 -1.65 35.68
CA VAL A 595 2.38 -0.21 35.79
C VAL A 595 1.03 0.13 35.16
N LYS A 596 0.15 0.81 35.90
CA LYS A 596 -1.04 1.45 35.33
C LYS A 596 -0.63 2.78 34.70
N VAL A 597 -1.03 2.99 33.45
CA VAL A 597 -0.74 4.20 32.68
C VAL A 597 -2.03 4.98 32.47
N GLY A 598 -2.08 6.20 33.02
CA GLY A 598 -3.25 7.09 32.97
C GLY A 598 -4.18 6.98 34.18
N PRO A 599 -5.22 7.84 34.24
CA PRO A 599 -6.15 7.92 35.36
C PRO A 599 -6.95 6.63 35.62
#